data_AF-A0A1E7JDM0-F1
#
_entry.id   AF-A0A1E7JDM0-F1
#
_cell.length_a   1.000
_cell.length_b   1.000
_cell.length_c   1.000
_cell.angle_alpha   90.00
_cell.angle_beta   90.00
_cell.angle_gamma   90.00
#
_symmetry.space_group_name_H-M   'P 1'
#
loop_
_entity.id
_entity.type
_entity.pdbx_description
1 polymer ?
#
loop_
_entity_poly.entity_id
_entity_poly.type
_entity_poly.pdbx_seq_one_letter_code
_entity_poly.pdbx_strand_id
1 'polypeptide(L)'
;MSFINYKDPEVTHDTLFDGELVCLQHKNGYRFSIDSVILAHFIRPDKGDILLDLGSGCGIISLIMGYRWKDILESITGVEKQSSLVTLAKRSIAMNGFDELCQVIKGDVKTLFQTVDRESFTKVICNPPFYQSGTGRINKNREALLARHQISATLADFISAAAAAVKNRGATYFIYPAQSLGDLLLLSKKHKLEPKKNHVCIQLPSTSKKCRTGAG
;
A
#
# COMPACT_ATOMS: atom_id res chain seq x y z
N MET A 1 17.42 9.29 21.71
CA MET A 1 18.15 9.08 20.45
C MET A 1 18.36 7.60 20.21
N SER A 2 17.54 6.96 19.36
CA SER A 2 17.84 5.62 18.84
C SER A 2 18.79 5.77 17.65
N PHE A 3 19.98 5.19 17.75
CA PHE A 3 20.92 5.11 16.64
C PHE A 3 20.32 4.24 15.53
N ILE A 4 19.93 4.86 14.41
CA ILE A 4 19.46 4.15 13.22
C ILE A 4 20.66 3.42 12.62
N ASN A 5 20.65 2.08 12.72
CA ASN A 5 21.71 1.26 12.17
C ASN A 5 21.54 1.15 10.64
N TYR A 6 22.34 1.92 9.90
CA TYR A 6 22.39 1.93 8.44
C TYR A 6 23.03 0.67 7.83
N LYS A 7 23.53 -0.28 8.63
CA LYS A 7 24.29 -1.46 8.18
C LYS A 7 23.50 -2.78 8.24
N ASP A 8 22.22 -2.76 7.88
CA ASP A 8 21.49 -4.02 7.65
C ASP A 8 21.70 -4.45 6.18
N PRO A 9 22.50 -5.50 5.89
CA PRO A 9 22.80 -5.91 4.52
C PRO A 9 21.58 -6.47 3.77
N GLU A 10 20.49 -6.76 4.48
CA GLU A 10 19.24 -7.27 3.93
C GLU A 10 18.22 -6.16 3.61
N VAL A 11 18.57 -4.88 3.84
CA VAL A 11 17.69 -3.73 3.62
C VAL A 11 18.27 -2.77 2.59
N THR A 12 17.46 -2.36 1.62
CA THR A 12 17.75 -1.29 0.64
C THR A 12 17.08 0.00 1.04
N HIS A 13 17.72 1.12 0.70
CA HIS A 13 17.18 2.47 0.85
C HIS A 13 16.76 2.95 -0.54
N ASP A 14 15.47 2.82 -0.84
CA ASP A 14 14.93 3.36 -2.09
C ASP A 14 14.46 4.80 -1.83
N THR A 15 14.64 5.68 -2.80
CA THR A 15 14.27 7.08 -2.66
C THR A 15 13.24 7.51 -3.70
N LEU A 16 12.35 8.42 -3.31
CA LEU A 16 11.46 9.16 -4.20
C LEU A 16 11.67 10.67 -4.01
N PHE A 17 11.12 11.47 -4.92
CA PHE A 17 11.17 12.93 -4.87
C PHE A 17 12.61 13.46 -4.73
N ASP A 18 13.47 13.07 -5.68
CA ASP A 18 14.87 13.49 -5.75
C ASP A 18 15.68 13.23 -4.46
N GLY A 19 15.31 12.21 -3.69
CA GLY A 19 16.01 11.83 -2.46
C GLY A 19 15.34 12.33 -1.19
N GLU A 20 14.31 13.17 -1.28
CA GLU A 20 13.65 13.76 -0.11
C GLU A 20 12.76 12.78 0.64
N LEU A 21 12.32 11.70 -0.01
CA LEU A 21 11.58 10.62 0.64
C LEU A 21 12.39 9.32 0.60
N VAL A 22 12.69 8.76 1.76
CA VAL A 22 13.42 7.49 1.90
C VAL A 22 12.48 6.36 2.33
N CYS A 23 12.45 5.26 1.60
CA CYS A 23 11.70 4.05 1.94
C CYS A 23 12.64 2.86 2.11
N LEU A 24 12.62 2.26 3.30
CA LEU A 24 13.35 1.03 3.56
C LEU A 24 12.57 -0.17 3.03
N GLN A 25 13.27 -1.06 2.33
CA GLN A 25 12.70 -2.29 1.79
C GLN A 25 13.67 -3.44 2.00
N HIS A 26 13.16 -4.67 2.07
CA HIS A 26 14.03 -5.83 2.01
C HIS A 26 14.70 -5.89 0.63
N LYS A 27 15.99 -6.21 0.61
CA LYS A 27 16.77 -6.44 -0.61
C LYS A 27 16.21 -7.63 -1.38
N ASN A 28 15.91 -8.70 -0.65
CA ASN A 28 15.24 -9.89 -1.14
C ASN A 28 13.91 -9.99 -0.39
N GLY A 29 12.79 -9.70 -1.06
CA GLY A 29 11.46 -9.86 -0.49
C GLY A 29 10.43 -8.93 -1.10
N TYR A 30 9.35 -8.63 -0.37
CA TYR A 30 8.35 -7.65 -0.79
C TYR A 30 8.98 -6.28 -1.07
N ARG A 31 8.71 -5.76 -2.27
CA ARG A 31 9.05 -4.41 -2.68
C ARG A 31 7.79 -3.71 -3.16
N PHE A 32 7.67 -2.41 -2.92
CA PHE A 32 6.51 -1.69 -3.41
C PHE A 32 6.47 -1.71 -4.95
N SER A 33 5.27 -1.81 -5.50
CA SER A 33 5.04 -1.72 -6.94
C SER A 33 4.74 -0.27 -7.34
N ILE A 34 4.77 -0.02 -8.65
CA ILE A 34 4.29 1.25 -9.22
C ILE A 34 2.82 1.51 -8.86
N ASP A 35 2.03 0.47 -8.59
CA ASP A 35 0.61 0.59 -8.21
C ASP A 35 0.46 1.40 -6.91
N SER A 36 1.33 1.19 -5.92
CA SER A 36 1.30 1.97 -4.68
C SER A 36 1.55 3.46 -4.95
N VAL A 37 2.48 3.78 -5.86
CA VAL A 37 2.80 5.16 -6.24
C VAL A 37 1.64 5.79 -7.01
N ILE A 38 1.05 5.06 -7.95
CA ILE A 38 -0.12 5.49 -8.73
C ILE A 38 -1.32 5.74 -7.81
N LEU A 39 -1.60 4.81 -6.89
CA LEU A 39 -2.70 4.93 -5.94
C LEU A 39 -2.52 6.16 -5.05
N ALA A 40 -1.33 6.35 -4.47
CA ALA A 40 -1.00 7.54 -3.68
C ALA A 40 -1.12 8.83 -4.52
N HIS A 41 -0.82 8.77 -5.82
CA HIS A 41 -0.98 9.91 -6.70
C HIS A 41 -2.45 10.34 -6.86
N PHE A 42 -3.41 9.41 -6.89
CA PHE A 42 -4.83 9.72 -7.09
C PHE A 42 -5.53 10.27 -5.85
N ILE A 43 -4.95 10.09 -4.67
CA ILE A 43 -5.56 10.56 -3.42
C ILE A 43 -5.31 12.07 -3.30
N ARG A 44 -6.40 12.79 -3.04
CA ARG A 44 -6.42 14.22 -2.74
C ARG A 44 -7.14 14.38 -1.40
N PRO A 45 -6.38 14.58 -0.30
CA PRO A 45 -6.99 14.76 1.00
C PRO A 45 -7.52 16.18 1.16
N ASP A 46 -8.54 16.28 1.99
CA ASP A 46 -9.09 17.51 2.55
C ASP A 46 -8.41 17.79 3.90
N LYS A 47 -8.48 19.04 4.37
CA LYS A 47 -7.91 19.42 5.67
C LYS A 47 -8.57 18.64 6.81
N GLY A 48 -7.76 18.05 7.68
CA GLY A 48 -8.21 17.25 8.82
C GLY A 48 -8.56 15.80 8.46
N ASP A 49 -8.15 15.32 7.29
CA ASP A 49 -8.37 13.92 6.94
C ASP A 49 -7.54 12.97 7.82
N ILE A 50 -8.16 11.85 8.19
CA ILE A 50 -7.58 10.75 8.95
C ILE A 50 -7.55 9.53 8.03
N LEU A 51 -6.35 9.05 7.70
CA LEU A 51 -6.11 8.01 6.72
C LEU A 51 -5.84 6.64 7.37
N LEU A 52 -6.39 5.60 6.74
CA LEU A 52 -6.02 4.21 7.00
C LEU A 52 -5.41 3.58 5.74
N ASP A 53 -4.23 2.99 5.85
CA ASP A 53 -3.53 2.25 4.79
C ASP A 53 -3.56 0.74 5.11
N LEU A 54 -4.48 0.02 4.46
CA LEU A 54 -4.71 -1.42 4.69
C LEU A 54 -3.75 -2.28 3.88
N GLY A 55 -2.98 -3.12 4.59
CA GLY A 55 -1.91 -3.89 3.96
C GLY A 55 -0.75 -2.98 3.58
N SER A 56 -0.32 -2.12 4.50
CA SER A 56 0.59 -1.01 4.22
C SER A 56 1.98 -1.47 3.74
N GLY A 57 2.35 -2.75 3.94
CA GLY A 57 3.66 -3.28 3.57
C GLY A 57 4.79 -2.48 4.22
N CYS A 58 5.73 -1.99 3.41
CA CYS A 58 6.81 -1.11 3.87
C CYS A 58 6.37 0.35 4.17
N GLY A 59 5.07 0.65 4.08
CA GLY A 59 4.51 1.96 4.41
C GLY A 59 4.59 3.00 3.30
N ILE A 60 4.92 2.60 2.07
CA ILE A 60 5.20 3.54 0.97
C ILE A 60 4.05 4.51 0.67
N ILE A 61 2.79 4.07 0.72
CA ILE A 61 1.64 4.95 0.47
C ILE A 61 1.59 5.99 1.59
N SER A 62 1.65 5.53 2.84
CA SER A 62 1.72 6.40 4.02
C SER A 62 2.87 7.42 3.94
N LEU A 63 4.06 7.01 3.50
CA LEU A 63 5.21 7.90 3.29
C LEU A 63 4.96 8.95 2.20
N ILE A 64 4.44 8.54 1.04
CA ILE A 64 4.11 9.47 -0.06
C ILE A 64 3.03 10.46 0.39
N MET A 65 2.02 9.99 1.13
CA MET A 65 0.96 10.85 1.65
C MET A 65 1.50 11.84 2.70
N GLY A 66 2.37 11.40 3.61
CA GLY A 66 3.04 12.27 4.57
C GLY A 66 3.90 13.34 3.89
N TYR A 67 4.74 12.93 2.94
CA TYR A 67 5.60 13.87 2.21
C TYR A 67 4.80 14.96 1.46
N ARG A 68 3.70 14.57 0.80
CA ARG A 68 2.93 15.50 -0.03
C ARG A 68 1.90 16.34 0.73
N TRP A 69 1.42 15.84 1.88
CA TRP A 69 0.22 16.37 2.52
C TRP A 69 0.33 16.53 4.04
N LYS A 70 1.54 16.54 4.61
CA LYS A 70 1.78 16.68 6.07
C LYS A 70 1.09 17.89 6.71
N ASP A 71 0.90 18.98 5.96
CA ASP A 71 0.30 20.22 6.50
C ASP A 71 -1.25 20.22 6.43
N ILE A 72 -1.85 19.18 5.83
CA ILE A 72 -3.29 19.07 5.58
C ILE A 72 -3.89 17.87 6.33
N LEU A 73 -3.17 16.75 6.37
CA LEU A 73 -3.61 15.53 7.03
C LEU A 73 -3.56 15.66 8.55
N GLU A 74 -4.54 15.07 9.24
CA GLU A 74 -4.54 14.96 10.69
C GLU A 74 -3.70 13.77 11.15
N SER A 75 -3.88 12.60 10.53
CA SER A 75 -3.05 11.42 10.82
C SER A 75 -3.14 10.36 9.72
N ILE A 76 -2.14 9.48 9.69
CA ILE A 76 -2.07 8.30 8.82
C ILE A 76 -1.76 7.08 9.68
N THR A 77 -2.61 6.06 9.62
CA THR A 77 -2.37 4.75 10.25
C THR A 77 -2.26 3.67 9.19
N GLY A 78 -1.13 2.97 9.14
CA GLY A 78 -0.96 1.76 8.34
C GLY A 78 -1.18 0.49 9.16
N VAL A 79 -1.84 -0.51 8.57
CA VAL A 79 -2.03 -1.83 9.17
C VAL A 79 -1.34 -2.87 8.31
N GLU A 80 -0.39 -3.59 8.89
CA GLU A 80 0.37 -4.64 8.20
C GLU A 80 0.48 -5.90 9.08
N LYS A 81 0.31 -7.07 8.47
CA LYS A 81 0.30 -8.37 9.17
C LYS A 81 1.71 -8.84 9.51
N GLN A 82 2.68 -8.55 8.64
CA GLN A 82 4.05 -9.02 8.76
C GLN A 82 4.89 -8.11 9.64
N SER A 83 5.36 -8.62 10.78
CA SER A 83 6.14 -7.83 11.76
C SER A 83 7.43 -7.24 11.17
N SER A 84 8.06 -7.93 10.21
CA SER A 84 9.26 -7.44 9.52
C SER A 84 8.96 -6.18 8.71
N LEU A 85 7.86 -6.17 7.96
CA LEU A 85 7.41 -5.01 7.19
C LEU A 85 6.96 -3.86 8.09
N VAL A 86 6.24 -4.14 9.19
CA VAL A 86 5.91 -3.14 10.22
C VAL A 86 7.17 -2.45 10.76
N THR A 87 8.21 -3.24 11.03
CA THR A 87 9.49 -2.72 11.54
C THR A 87 10.17 -1.81 10.51
N LEU A 88 10.21 -2.21 9.24
CA LEU A 88 10.74 -1.38 8.16
C LEU A 88 9.95 -0.09 7.95
N ALA A 89 8.61 -0.17 8.00
CA ALA A 89 7.75 0.98 7.84
C ALA A 89 7.96 2.00 8.95
N LYS A 90 8.01 1.56 10.22
CA LYS A 90 8.32 2.43 11.37
C LYS A 90 9.67 3.12 11.23
N ARG A 91 10.71 2.37 10.82
CA ARG A 91 12.04 2.94 10.57
C ARG A 91 12.01 3.97 9.45
N SER A 92 11.29 3.71 8.37
CA SER A 92 11.14 4.65 7.26
C SER A 92 10.41 5.92 7.71
N ILE A 93 9.32 5.80 8.48
CA ILE A 93 8.60 6.94 9.05
C ILE A 93 9.54 7.83 9.86
N ALA A 94 10.31 7.24 10.77
CA ALA A 94 11.26 7.96 11.60
C ALA A 94 12.36 8.66 10.78
N MET A 95 12.86 8.00 9.73
CA MET A 95 13.88 8.58 8.83
C MET A 95 13.39 9.79 8.05
N ASN A 96 12.08 9.89 7.79
CA ASN A 96 11.49 11.05 7.11
C ASN A 96 10.90 12.08 8.08
N GLY A 97 11.02 11.87 9.40
CA GLY A 97 10.47 12.77 10.43
C GLY A 97 8.94 12.83 10.45
N PHE A 98 8.27 11.71 10.13
CA PHE A 98 6.80 11.65 10.09
C PHE A 98 6.19 10.99 11.33
N ASP A 99 6.93 10.83 12.43
CA ASP A 99 6.47 10.11 13.63
C ASP A 99 5.19 10.70 14.27
N GLU A 100 4.99 12.03 14.16
CA GLU A 100 3.80 12.69 14.68
C GLU A 100 2.56 12.52 13.78
N LEU A 101 2.77 12.26 12.50
CA LEU A 101 1.71 12.16 11.49
C LEU A 101 1.36 10.70 11.15
N CYS A 102 2.37 9.85 11.07
CA CYS A 102 2.28 8.51 10.52
C CYS A 102 2.62 7.46 11.58
N GLN A 103 1.79 6.43 11.67
CA GLN A 103 2.12 5.22 12.42
C GLN A 103 1.80 3.97 11.60
N VAL A 104 2.53 2.88 11.88
CA VAL A 104 2.18 1.55 11.35
C VAL A 104 2.06 0.58 12.50
N ILE A 105 0.95 -0.12 12.55
CA ILE A 105 0.63 -1.11 13.58
C ILE A 105 0.56 -2.51 12.98
N LYS A 106 0.90 -3.50 13.81
CA LYS A 106 0.76 -4.90 13.42
C LYS A 106 -0.69 -5.33 13.55
N GLY A 107 -1.31 -5.77 12.45
CA GLY A 107 -2.70 -6.22 12.45
C GLY A 107 -3.05 -7.06 11.22
N ASP A 108 -4.09 -7.88 11.34
CA ASP A 108 -4.67 -8.63 10.21
C ASP A 108 -5.99 -7.96 9.82
N VAL A 109 -6.20 -7.72 8.53
CA VAL A 109 -7.43 -7.09 8.02
C VAL A 109 -8.70 -7.89 8.37
N LYS A 110 -8.59 -9.20 8.54
CA LYS A 110 -9.71 -10.06 8.97
C LYS A 110 -10.12 -9.80 10.42
N THR A 111 -9.21 -9.27 11.24
CA THR A 111 -9.41 -8.94 12.65
C THR A 111 -9.10 -7.46 12.92
N LEU A 112 -9.30 -6.60 11.91
CA LEU A 112 -8.89 -5.19 11.92
C LEU A 112 -9.36 -4.45 13.20
N PHE A 113 -10.58 -4.72 13.63
CA PHE A 113 -11.21 -4.03 14.77
C PHE A 113 -10.71 -4.46 16.15
N GLN A 114 -9.70 -5.32 16.22
CA GLN A 114 -8.90 -5.52 17.43
C GLN A 114 -7.79 -4.46 17.56
N THR A 115 -7.51 -3.73 16.48
CA THR A 115 -6.36 -2.81 16.37
C THR A 115 -6.75 -1.37 16.09
N VAL A 116 -7.91 -1.14 15.47
CA VAL A 116 -8.45 0.21 15.18
C VAL A 116 -9.96 0.23 15.40
N ASP A 117 -10.50 1.42 15.62
CA ASP A 117 -11.94 1.59 15.78
C ASP A 117 -12.69 1.56 14.45
N ARG A 118 -13.95 1.14 14.48
CA ARG A 118 -14.88 1.26 13.35
C ARG A 118 -15.20 2.73 13.09
N GLU A 119 -15.50 3.05 11.83
CA GLU A 119 -15.94 4.39 11.41
C GLU A 119 -15.05 5.51 11.99
N SER A 120 -13.73 5.30 11.99
CA SER A 120 -12.76 6.21 12.61
C SER A 120 -11.96 7.00 11.57
N PHE A 121 -11.91 6.54 10.32
CA PHE A 121 -11.10 7.11 9.24
C PHE A 121 -11.96 7.85 8.22
N THR A 122 -11.51 9.02 7.77
CA THR A 122 -12.19 9.75 6.69
C THR A 122 -11.83 9.20 5.32
N LYS A 123 -10.63 8.61 5.18
CA LYS A 123 -10.18 7.95 3.94
C LYS A 123 -9.51 6.61 4.26
N VAL A 124 -9.89 5.56 3.53
CA VAL A 124 -9.26 4.24 3.63
C VAL A 124 -8.65 3.86 2.29
N ILE A 125 -7.40 3.41 2.31
CA ILE A 125 -6.57 3.16 1.14
C ILE A 125 -6.15 1.70 1.18
N CYS A 126 -6.18 1.03 0.03
CA CYS A 126 -5.77 -0.36 -0.06
C CYS A 126 -5.15 -0.68 -1.41
N ASN A 127 -3.95 -1.24 -1.38
CA ASN A 127 -3.33 -1.95 -2.48
C ASN A 127 -3.29 -3.46 -2.14
N PRO A 128 -4.42 -4.18 -2.31
CA PRO A 128 -4.52 -5.56 -1.84
C PRO A 128 -3.65 -6.50 -2.69
N PRO A 129 -3.16 -7.61 -2.12
CA PRO A 129 -2.39 -8.59 -2.88
C PRO A 129 -3.23 -9.20 -4.02
N PHE A 130 -2.71 -9.12 -5.25
CA PHE A 130 -3.46 -9.47 -6.48
C PHE A 130 -3.53 -10.97 -6.79
N TYR A 131 -2.56 -11.76 -6.33
CA TYR A 131 -2.45 -13.14 -6.75
C TYR A 131 -3.26 -14.07 -5.84
N GLN A 132 -4.44 -14.46 -6.32
CA GLN A 132 -5.11 -15.67 -5.84
C GLN A 132 -4.21 -16.88 -6.10
N SER A 133 -4.23 -17.83 -5.16
CA SER A 133 -3.58 -19.13 -5.31
C SER A 133 -3.99 -19.80 -6.64
N GLY A 134 -3.03 -20.02 -7.54
CA GLY A 134 -3.20 -20.96 -8.66
C GLY A 134 -3.23 -20.42 -10.09
N THR A 135 -3.07 -19.11 -10.35
CA THR A 135 -3.00 -18.60 -11.75
C THR A 135 -1.86 -17.59 -11.97
N GLY A 136 -1.02 -17.81 -13.00
CA GLY A 136 0.01 -16.88 -13.45
C GLY A 136 1.48 -17.30 -13.24
N ARG A 137 2.37 -16.78 -14.11
CA ARG A 137 3.81 -17.13 -14.20
C ARG A 137 4.49 -16.95 -12.85
N ILE A 138 4.96 -18.06 -12.30
CA ILE A 138 5.51 -18.20 -10.95
C ILE A 138 6.79 -17.37 -10.83
N ASN A 139 6.72 -16.26 -10.09
CA ASN A 139 7.94 -15.61 -9.60
C ASN A 139 8.57 -16.56 -8.56
N LYS A 140 9.77 -17.06 -8.86
CA LYS A 140 10.49 -18.11 -8.09
C LYS A 140 11.07 -17.58 -6.76
N ASN A 141 10.30 -16.82 -5.99
CA ASN A 141 10.72 -16.42 -4.65
C ASN A 141 9.97 -17.23 -3.59
N ARG A 142 10.75 -17.78 -2.66
CA ARG A 142 10.34 -18.67 -1.57
C ARG A 142 9.28 -18.03 -0.66
N GLU A 143 9.25 -16.69 -0.57
CA GLU A 143 8.18 -15.92 0.08
C GLU A 143 6.84 -15.97 -0.65
N ALA A 144 6.84 -15.99 -1.99
CA ALA A 144 5.61 -16.16 -2.77
C ALA A 144 5.03 -17.58 -2.62
N LEU A 145 5.82 -18.57 -2.20
CA LEU A 145 5.35 -19.91 -1.84
C LEU A 145 4.79 -19.98 -0.42
N LEU A 146 5.36 -19.25 0.54
CA LEU A 146 4.80 -19.12 1.89
C LEU A 146 3.47 -18.34 1.89
N ALA A 147 3.35 -17.33 1.02
CA ALA A 147 2.09 -16.62 0.76
C ALA A 147 0.99 -17.51 0.13
N ARG A 148 1.35 -18.66 -0.47
CA ARG A 148 0.42 -19.62 -1.08
C ARG A 148 -0.13 -20.66 -0.09
N HIS A 149 0.50 -20.84 1.08
CA HIS A 149 0.10 -21.84 2.08
C HIS A 149 -0.48 -21.25 3.37
N GLN A 150 -0.30 -19.96 3.63
CA GLN A 150 -1.05 -19.25 4.67
C GLN A 150 -2.28 -18.60 4.05
N ILE A 151 -3.43 -18.79 4.70
CA ILE A 151 -4.73 -18.18 4.37
C ILE A 151 -4.55 -16.66 4.25
N SER A 152 -4.26 -16.19 3.03
CA SER A 152 -4.13 -14.78 2.68
C SER A 152 -5.53 -14.16 2.73
N ALA A 153 -5.60 -12.92 3.21
CA ALA A 153 -6.86 -12.19 3.17
C ALA A 153 -7.30 -12.03 1.71
N THR A 154 -8.58 -12.25 1.46
CA THR A 154 -9.19 -12.13 0.13
C THR A 154 -9.52 -10.68 -0.18
N LEU A 155 -9.78 -10.36 -1.46
CA LEU A 155 -10.31 -9.04 -1.85
C LEU A 155 -11.57 -8.67 -1.05
N ALA A 156 -12.44 -9.64 -0.77
CA ALA A 156 -13.65 -9.42 0.02
C ALA A 156 -13.32 -9.02 1.47
N ASP A 157 -12.29 -9.61 2.08
CA ASP A 157 -11.84 -9.25 3.43
C ASP A 157 -11.36 -7.80 3.48
N PHE A 158 -10.56 -7.37 2.50
CA PHE A 158 -10.07 -5.99 2.41
C PHE A 158 -11.21 -4.98 2.18
N ILE A 159 -12.14 -5.28 1.28
CA ILE A 159 -13.29 -4.40 1.01
C ILE A 159 -14.19 -4.30 2.24
N SER A 160 -14.46 -5.42 2.91
CA SER A 160 -15.25 -5.47 4.14
C SER A 160 -14.60 -4.64 5.25
N ALA A 161 -13.30 -4.82 5.46
CA ALA A 161 -12.53 -4.07 6.44
C ALA A 161 -12.53 -2.57 6.15
N ALA A 162 -12.31 -2.17 4.88
CA ALA A 162 -12.35 -0.78 4.47
C ALA A 162 -13.73 -0.14 4.67
N ALA A 163 -14.80 -0.85 4.29
CA ALA A 163 -16.17 -0.38 4.44
C ALA A 163 -16.57 -0.15 5.90
N ALA A 164 -16.08 -0.98 6.82
CA ALA A 164 -16.39 -0.85 8.25
C ALA A 164 -15.44 0.12 8.99
N ALA A 165 -14.27 0.44 8.43
CA ALA A 165 -13.33 1.40 9.01
C ALA A 165 -13.61 2.85 8.58
N VAL A 166 -14.13 3.04 7.36
CA VAL A 166 -14.42 4.38 6.81
C VAL A 166 -15.65 4.99 7.49
N LYS A 167 -15.56 6.29 7.83
CA LYS A 167 -16.67 7.10 8.35
C LYS A 167 -17.78 7.26 7.31
N ASN A 168 -18.99 7.54 7.77
CA ASN A 168 -20.05 8.04 6.89
C ASN A 168 -19.55 9.27 6.11
N ARG A 169 -19.84 9.32 4.81
CA ARG A 169 -19.32 10.32 3.84
C ARG A 169 -17.79 10.31 3.64
N GLY A 170 -17.07 9.35 4.21
CA GLY A 170 -15.66 9.11 3.88
C GLY A 170 -15.50 8.43 2.52
N ALA A 171 -14.25 8.24 2.11
CA ALA A 171 -13.90 7.65 0.82
C ALA A 171 -12.96 6.46 0.96
N THR A 172 -13.13 5.47 0.09
CA THR A 172 -12.20 4.33 -0.01
C THR A 172 -11.50 4.34 -1.36
N TYR A 173 -10.23 3.95 -1.38
CA TYR A 173 -9.37 3.96 -2.56
C TYR A 173 -8.73 2.59 -2.75
N PHE A 174 -8.94 2.02 -3.93
CA PHE A 174 -8.38 0.73 -4.31
C PHE A 174 -7.64 0.86 -5.64
N ILE A 175 -6.52 0.16 -5.75
CA ILE A 175 -5.92 -0.17 -7.05
C ILE A 175 -6.04 -1.68 -7.24
N TYR A 176 -6.48 -2.10 -8.43
CA TYR A 176 -6.72 -3.51 -8.73
C TYR A 176 -6.59 -3.79 -10.23
N PRO A 177 -6.18 -5.01 -10.66
CA PRO A 177 -6.10 -5.37 -12.06
C PRO A 177 -7.43 -5.16 -12.77
N ALA A 178 -7.36 -4.58 -13.97
CA ALA A 178 -8.55 -4.24 -14.75
C ALA A 178 -9.45 -5.44 -15.03
N GLN A 179 -8.88 -6.65 -15.16
CA GLN A 179 -9.63 -7.88 -15.39
C GLN A 179 -10.61 -8.22 -14.25
N SER A 180 -10.32 -7.76 -13.04
CA SER A 180 -11.14 -8.02 -11.85
C SER A 180 -11.97 -6.81 -11.42
N LEU A 181 -12.12 -5.82 -12.30
CA LEU A 181 -12.97 -4.65 -12.05
C LEU A 181 -14.42 -5.06 -11.73
N GLY A 182 -14.97 -6.05 -12.42
CA GLY A 182 -16.33 -6.55 -12.18
C GLY A 182 -16.53 -7.04 -10.74
N ASP A 183 -15.59 -7.86 -10.24
CA ASP A 183 -15.61 -8.39 -8.88
C ASP A 183 -15.46 -7.27 -7.83
N LEU A 184 -14.54 -6.33 -8.08
CA LEU A 184 -14.32 -5.17 -7.22
C LEU A 184 -15.61 -4.36 -7.06
N LEU A 185 -16.30 -4.05 -8.17
CA LEU A 185 -17.55 -3.27 -8.15
C LEU A 185 -18.69 -4.03 -7.45
N LEU A 186 -18.82 -5.33 -7.71
CA LEU A 186 -19.84 -6.18 -7.09
C LEU A 186 -19.63 -6.27 -5.57
N LEU A 187 -18.40 -6.55 -5.13
CA LEU A 187 -18.07 -6.62 -3.71
C LEU A 187 -18.21 -5.26 -3.02
N SER A 188 -17.80 -4.17 -3.67
CA SER A 188 -17.98 -2.82 -3.13
C SER A 188 -19.45 -2.55 -2.83
N LYS A 189 -20.35 -2.83 -3.79
CA LYS A 189 -21.80 -2.67 -3.60
C LYS A 189 -22.34 -3.55 -2.49
N LYS A 190 -21.91 -4.82 -2.40
CA LYS A 190 -22.28 -5.74 -1.31
C LYS A 190 -21.94 -5.17 0.07
N HIS A 191 -20.83 -4.44 0.18
CA HIS A 191 -20.37 -3.78 1.40
C HIS A 191 -20.80 -2.31 1.53
N LYS A 192 -21.80 -1.87 0.75
CA LYS A 192 -22.36 -0.50 0.77
C LYS A 192 -21.34 0.60 0.42
N LEU A 193 -20.27 0.25 -0.29
CA LEU A 193 -19.36 1.19 -0.91
C LEU A 193 -19.83 1.45 -2.35
N GLU A 194 -20.30 2.66 -2.62
CA GLU A 194 -20.75 3.05 -3.96
C GLU A 194 -19.57 3.66 -4.75
N PRO A 195 -19.15 3.06 -5.88
CA PRO A 195 -18.08 3.60 -6.71
C PRO A 195 -18.45 4.99 -7.27
N LYS A 196 -17.58 5.98 -7.05
CA LYS A 196 -17.80 7.37 -7.54
C LYS A 196 -16.83 7.80 -8.62
N LYS A 197 -15.61 7.27 -8.61
CA LYS A 197 -14.53 7.62 -9.55
C LYS A 197 -13.81 6.33 -9.95
N ASN A 198 -13.41 6.24 -11.21
CA ASN A 198 -12.57 5.15 -11.73
C ASN A 198 -11.50 5.75 -12.65
N HIS A 199 -10.26 5.34 -12.44
CA HIS A 199 -9.12 5.75 -13.24
C HIS A 199 -8.49 4.50 -13.86
N VAL A 200 -8.53 4.39 -15.19
CA VAL A 200 -7.90 3.28 -15.91
C VAL A 200 -6.46 3.66 -16.23
N CYS A 201 -5.52 2.89 -15.71
CA CYS A 201 -4.10 3.03 -16.04
C CYS A 201 -3.74 2.02 -17.14
N ILE A 202 -3.28 2.52 -18.30
CA ILE A 202 -2.84 1.68 -19.42
C ILE A 202 -1.31 1.71 -19.46
N GLN A 203 -0.69 0.56 -19.21
CA GLN A 203 0.74 0.41 -19.36
C GLN A 203 1.07 0.07 -20.81
N LEU A 204 1.79 0.95 -21.49
CA LEU A 204 2.32 0.65 -22.82
C LEU A 204 3.42 -0.41 -22.70
N PRO A 205 3.56 -1.32 -23.68
CA PRO A 205 4.67 -2.27 -23.73
C PRO A 205 6.00 -1.51 -23.65
N SER A 206 6.93 -1.97 -22.82
CA SER A 206 8.26 -1.36 -22.77
C SER A 206 8.93 -1.47 -24.14
N THR A 207 9.22 -0.36 -24.79
CA THR A 207 10.05 -0.32 -26.00
C THR A 207 11.51 -0.53 -25.62
N SER A 208 11.89 -1.75 -25.22
CA SER A 208 13.29 -2.16 -25.12
C SER A 208 13.71 -2.96 -26.35
N LYS A 209 13.59 -2.36 -27.54
CA LYS A 209 14.45 -2.75 -28.66
C LYS A 209 15.66 -1.84 -28.63
N LYS A 210 16.81 -2.38 -28.20
CA LYS A 210 18.11 -1.81 -28.56
C LYS A 210 18.09 -1.62 -30.07
N CYS A 211 18.01 -0.38 -30.53
CA CYS A 211 18.30 -0.02 -31.90
C CYS A 211 19.79 -0.34 -32.07
N ARG A 212 20.12 -1.52 -32.59
CA ARG A 212 21.46 -1.77 -33.12
C ARG A 212 21.57 -0.88 -34.35
N THR A 213 22.17 0.28 -34.18
CA THR A 213 22.70 1.05 -35.30
C THR A 213 23.74 0.18 -35.98
N GLY A 214 23.36 -0.40 -37.12
CA GLY A 214 24.34 -0.80 -38.12
C GLY A 214 24.93 0.46 -38.73
N ALA A 215 26.18 0.74 -38.40
CA ALA A 215 27.13 1.37 -39.31
C ALA A 215 28.10 0.22 -39.65
N GLY A 216 28.29 -0.15 -40.92
CA GLY A 216 28.76 0.74 -41.96
C GLY A 216 30.25 0.48 -42.06
#